data_AF-A0A218QUP6-F1
#
_entry.id   AF-A0A218QUP6-F1
#
_cell.length_a   1.000
_cell.length_b   1.000
_cell.length_c   1.000
_cell.angle_alpha   90.00
_cell.angle_beta   90.00
_cell.angle_gamma   90.00
#
_symmetry.space_group_name_H-M   'P 1'
#
loop_
_entity.id
_entity.type
_entity.pdbx_description
1 polymer ?
#
loop_
_entity_poly.entity_id
_entity_poly.type
_entity_poly.pdbx_seq_one_letter_code
_entity_poly.pdbx_strand_id
1 'polypeptide(L)' 'MYRNNIPVENDRYGRTVAEVMAHGSSQVEVSFQEEMLKSGMAMVYPAFVAKCPNAEVFKRAEEKGAE' A
#
# COMPACT_ATOMS: atom_id res chain seq x y z
N MET A 1 18.98 -2.64 -9.92
CA MET A 1 17.98 -1.88 -9.14
C MET A 1 16.69 -2.67 -9.17
N TYR A 2 16.38 -3.42 -8.13
CA TYR A 2 15.06 -4.04 -8.00
C TYR A 2 14.07 -2.92 -7.71
N ARG A 3 13.07 -2.78 -8.56
CA ARG A 3 11.96 -1.86 -8.35
C ARG A 3 11.05 -2.51 -7.32
N ASN A 4 11.07 -2.03 -6.08
CA ASN A 4 10.19 -2.53 -5.01
C ASN A 4 8.80 -1.87 -5.06
N ASN A 5 8.28 -1.64 -6.26
CA ASN A 5 6.96 -1.08 -6.46
C ASN A 5 6.12 -1.96 -7.39
N ILE A 6 4.87 -2.21 -7.01
CA ILE A 6 3.89 -2.99 -7.78
C ILE A 6 2.93 -1.97 -8.41
N PRO A 7 3.06 -1.65 -9.72
CA PRO A 7 2.20 -0.67 -10.36
C PRO A 7 0.75 -1.14 -10.38
N VAL A 8 -0.17 -0.24 -10.05
CA VAL A 8 -1.60 -0.47 -10.04
C VAL A 8 -2.26 0.23 -11.23
N GLU A 9 -1.96 1.51 -11.43
CA GLU A 9 -2.43 2.29 -12.58
C GLU A 9 -1.60 3.57 -12.77
N ASN A 10 -1.96 4.36 -13.80
CA ASN A 10 -1.53 5.75 -13.88
C ASN A 10 -2.72 6.66 -13.58
N ASP A 11 -2.49 7.71 -12.81
CA ASP A 11 -3.51 8.73 -12.58
C ASP A 11 -3.72 9.64 -13.79
N ARG A 12 -4.67 10.57 -13.69
CA ARG A 12 -5.00 11.53 -14.76
C ARG A 12 -3.84 12.45 -15.19
N TYR A 13 -2.76 12.51 -14.42
CA TYR A 13 -1.56 13.30 -14.69
C TYR A 13 -0.41 12.44 -15.23
N GLY A 14 -0.63 11.15 -15.48
CA GLY A 14 0.39 10.22 -15.94
C GLY A 14 1.36 9.76 -14.84
N ARG A 15 1.04 9.99 -13.56
CA ARG A 15 1.85 9.51 -12.43
C ARG A 15 1.47 8.07 -12.11
N THR A 16 2.46 7.22 -11.85
CA THR A 16 2.21 5.83 -11.46
C THR A 16 1.72 5.74 -10.01
N VAL A 17 0.56 5.14 -9.83
CA VAL A 17 0.02 4.67 -8.55
C VAL A 17 0.51 3.24 -8.35
N ALA A 18 1.10 2.94 -7.19
CA ALA A 18 1.70 1.64 -6.93
C ALA A 18 1.62 1.26 -5.45
N GLU A 19 1.63 -0.05 -5.18
CA GLU A 19 2.01 -0.57 -3.88
C GLU A 19 3.54 -0.51 -3.71
N VAL A 20 4.03 -0.24 -2.51
CA VAL A 20 5.46 -0.04 -2.25
C VAL A 20 5.89 -0.95 -1.12
N MET A 21 6.94 -1.72 -1.39
CA MET A 21 7.49 -2.71 -0.46
C MET A 21 8.91 -2.32 -0.07
N ALA A 22 9.28 -2.55 1.18
CA ALA A 22 10.66 -2.55 1.63
C ALA A 22 11.13 -3.99 1.81
N HIS A 23 12.36 -4.27 1.39
CA HIS A 23 13.02 -5.53 1.71
C HIS A 23 14.10 -5.21 2.74
N GLY A 24 13.94 -5.74 3.95
CA GLY A 24 14.95 -5.63 5.01
C GLY A 24 16.12 -6.59 4.78
N SER A 25 17.12 -6.50 5.66
CA SER A 25 18.18 -7.52 5.76
C SER A 25 17.67 -8.85 6.33
N SER A 26 16.61 -8.80 7.14
CA SER A 26 15.75 -9.95 7.40
C SER A 26 14.85 -10.14 6.18
N GLN A 27 14.62 -11.38 5.75
CA GLN A 27 13.82 -11.75 4.57
C GLN A 27 12.32 -11.37 4.66
N VAL A 28 11.97 -10.44 5.55
CA VAL A 28 10.62 -9.94 5.76
C VAL A 28 10.43 -8.75 4.82
N GLU A 29 9.43 -8.88 3.95
CA GLU A 29 8.93 -7.77 3.15
C GLU A 29 7.97 -6.93 3.99
N VAL A 30 8.10 -5.60 3.92
CA VAL A 30 7.24 -4.66 4.64
C VAL A 30 6.48 -3.82 3.64
N SER A 31 5.15 -3.80 3.71
CA SER A 31 4.32 -2.88 2.94
C SER A 31 4.25 -1.52 3.62
N PHE A 32 4.68 -0.46 2.94
CA PHE A 32 4.59 0.89 3.50
C PHE A 32 3.14 1.33 3.69
N GLN A 33 2.25 0.97 2.75
CA GLN A 33 0.84 1.31 2.84
C GLN A 33 0.18 0.65 4.04
N GLU A 34 0.43 -0.64 4.26
CA GLU A 34 -0.13 -1.37 5.39
C GLU A 34 0.30 -0.75 6.72
N GLU A 35 1.58 -0.40 6.87
CA GLU A 35 2.09 0.20 8.10
C GLU A 35 1.51 1.60 8.35
N MET A 36 1.37 2.43 7.31
CA MET A 36 0.73 3.75 7.46
C MET A 36 -0.75 3.66 7.82
N LEU A 37 -1.46 2.65 7.33
CA LEU A 37 -2.87 2.41 7.66
C LEU A 37 -3.02 1.93 9.11
N LYS A 38 -2.23 0.93 9.53
CA LYS A 38 -2.24 0.44 10.92
C LYS A 38 -1.88 1.51 11.94
N SER A 39 -1.04 2.47 11.56
CA SER A 39 -0.64 3.56 12.45
C SER A 39 -1.61 4.75 12.45
N GLY A 40 -2.73 4.67 11.73
CA GLY A 40 -3.68 5.78 11.59
C GLY A 40 -3.13 7.00 10.85
N MET A 41 -2.04 6.84 10.08
CA MET A 41 -1.40 7.94 9.33
C MET A 41 -1.93 8.07 7.89
N ALA A 42 -2.69 7.08 7.43
CA ALA A 42 -3.30 7.06 6.11
C ALA A 42 -4.73 6.50 6.20
N MET A 43 -5.48 6.67 5.11
CA MET A 43 -6.83 6.10 4.95
C MET A 43 -6.94 5.41 3.59
N VAL A 44 -7.80 4.39 3.51
CA VAL A 44 -8.09 3.69 2.27
C VAL A 44 -8.89 4.59 1.35
N TYR A 45 -8.42 4.71 0.10
CA TYR A 45 -9.17 5.39 -0.94
C TYR A 45 -9.81 4.37 -1.89
N PRO A 46 -11.16 4.22 -1.88
CA PRO A 46 -11.85 3.16 -2.61
C PRO A 46 -11.53 3.10 -4.10
N ALA A 47 -11.28 4.25 -4.74
CA ALA A 47 -11.01 4.32 -6.18
C ALA A 47 -9.71 3.60 -6.59
N PHE A 48 -8.70 3.58 -5.72
CA PHE A 48 -7.41 2.93 -6.00
C PHE A 48 -7.32 1.54 -5.36
N VAL A 49 -7.86 1.36 -4.15
CA VAL A 49 -7.72 0.11 -3.41
C VAL A 49 -8.31 -1.09 -4.14
N ALA A 50 -9.37 -0.89 -4.93
CA ALA A 50 -10.03 -1.98 -5.65
C ALA A 50 -9.15 -2.67 -6.70
N LYS A 51 -8.06 -2.01 -7.14
CA LYS A 51 -7.10 -2.52 -8.12
C LYS A 51 -5.80 -3.03 -7.48
N CYS A 52 -5.63 -2.83 -6.18
CA CYS A 52 -4.47 -3.27 -5.42
C CYS A 52 -4.52 -4.79 -5.18
N PRO A 53 -3.47 -5.57 -5.51
CA PRO A 53 -3.35 -6.97 -5.08
C PRO A 53 -3.60 -7.18 -3.58
N ASN A 54 -3.16 -6.24 -2.73
CA ASN A 54 -3.29 -6.31 -1.28
C ASN A 54 -4.53 -5.56 -0.72
N ALA A 55 -5.56 -5.34 -1.55
CA ALA A 55 -6.75 -4.55 -1.18
C ALA A 55 -7.37 -4.91 0.18
N GLU A 56 -7.59 -6.21 0.43
CA GLU A 56 -8.22 -6.68 1.68
C GLU A 56 -7.32 -6.49 2.90
N VAL A 57 -6.00 -6.55 2.72
CA VAL A 57 -5.02 -6.29 3.79
C VAL A 57 -5.10 -4.81 4.19
N PHE A 58 -5.16 -3.90 3.22
CA PHE A 58 -5.27 -2.46 3.48
C PHE A 58 -6.56 -2.09 4.22
N LYS A 59 -7.70 -2.65 3.83
CA LYS A 59 -8.98 -2.41 4.53
C LYS A 59 -8.89 -2.83 6.00
N ARG A 60 -8.38 -4.03 6.28
CA ARG A 60 -8.21 -4.53 7.65
C ARG A 60 -7.16 -3.75 8.45
N ALA A 61 -6.14 -3.22 7.78
CA ALA A 61 -5.11 -2.40 8.40
C ALA A 61 -5.68 -1.05 8.88
N GLU A 62 -6.52 -0.42 8.07
CA GLU A 62 -7.21 0.82 8.44
C GLU A 62 -8.15 0.62 9.63
N GLU A 63 -8.94 -0.47 9.64
CA GLU A 63 -9.82 -0.83 10.75
C GLU A 63 -9.05 -0.87 12.09
N LYS A 64 -7.84 -1.43 12.09
CA LYS A 64 -6.98 -1.50 13.28
C LYS A 64 -6.38 -0.14 13.68
N GLY A 65 -6.08 0.72 12.72
CA GLY A 65 -5.52 2.04 12.98
C GLY A 65 -6.55 3.07 13.46
N ALA A 66 -7.85 2.73 13.40
CA ALA A 66 -8.95 3.58 13.85
C ALA A 66 -9.35 3.36 15.33
N GLU A 67 -8.73 2.38 16.01
CA GLU A 67 -8.88 2.11 17.46
C GLU A 67 -8.00 3.05 18.31
#